data_AF-A0A022RSL1-F1
#
_entry.id   AF-A0A022RSL1-F1
#
_cell.length_a   1.000
_cell.length_b   1.000
_cell.length_c   1.000
_cell.angle_alpha   90.00
_cell.angle_beta   90.00
_cell.angle_gamma   90.00
#
_symmetry.space_group_name_H-M   'P 1'
#
loop_
_entity.id
_entity.type
_entity.pdbx_description
1 polymer ?
#
loop_
_entity_poly.entity_id
_entity_poly.type
_entity_poly.pdbx_seq_one_letter_code
_entity_poly.pdbx_strand_id
1 'polypeptide(L)'
;MPKLKKLIVVYCGDKSLVWLTALIRASPCLEEFDLHYGQFKWYQLPREYRPAKNPIRIPHHRLNVFKFSGYYGSKNDDELLGYILENCVVLEKYKILDVERSARNKAKEKLQPCVPHHVELVILDRGRREHR
;
A
#
# COMPACT_ATOMS: atom_id res chain seq x y z
N MET A 1 13.34 3.28 -13.91
CA MET A 1 12.47 4.14 -14.71
C MET A 1 12.59 5.59 -14.25
N PRO A 2 13.63 6.32 -14.67
CA PRO A 2 14.02 7.60 -14.05
C PRO A 2 13.05 8.75 -14.32
N LYS A 3 12.11 8.62 -15.26
CA LYS A 3 11.11 9.66 -15.59
C LYS A 3 9.68 9.29 -15.16
N LEU A 4 9.48 8.11 -14.58
CA LEU A 4 8.14 7.64 -14.21
C LEU A 4 7.64 8.44 -13.00
N LYS A 5 6.53 9.17 -13.17
CA LYS A 5 5.88 9.95 -12.11
C LYS A 5 4.73 9.21 -11.43
N LYS A 6 4.05 8.32 -12.16
CA LYS A 6 2.90 7.60 -11.65
C LYS A 6 3.01 6.12 -12.00
N LEU A 7 2.80 5.27 -11.01
CA LEU A 7 2.77 3.82 -11.16
C LEU A 7 1.42 3.32 -10.69
N ILE A 8 0.74 2.56 -11.55
CA ILE A 8 -0.48 1.85 -11.20
C ILE A 8 -0.19 0.37 -11.38
N VAL A 9 -0.41 -0.41 -10.33
CA VAL A 9 -0.23 -1.87 -10.37
C VAL A 9 -1.55 -2.52 -10.04
N VAL A 10 -2.08 -3.31 -10.97
CA VAL A 10 -3.18 -4.22 -10.71
C VAL A 10 -2.59 -5.60 -10.48
N TYR A 11 -2.75 -6.14 -9.28
CA TYR A 11 -2.12 -7.39 -8.88
C TYR A 11 -3.17 -8.41 -8.43
N CYS A 12 -3.12 -9.60 -9.03
CA CYS A 12 -3.97 -10.74 -8.68
C CYS A 12 -3.04 -11.95 -8.52
N GLY A 13 -2.59 -12.22 -7.29
CA GLY A 13 -1.64 -13.29 -7.02
C GLY A 13 -1.37 -13.49 -5.53
N ASP A 14 -0.80 -14.64 -5.19
CA ASP A 14 -0.53 -15.10 -3.82
C ASP A 14 0.85 -14.68 -3.27
N LYS A 15 1.76 -14.19 -4.13
CA LYS A 15 3.10 -13.76 -3.72
C LYS A 15 3.04 -12.54 -2.80
N SER A 16 4.04 -12.46 -1.91
CA SER A 16 4.29 -11.31 -1.03
C SER A 16 4.33 -10.00 -1.82
N LEU A 17 3.76 -8.91 -1.28
CA LEU A 17 3.76 -7.60 -1.92
C LEU A 17 5.13 -6.90 -1.86
N VAL A 18 6.11 -7.46 -1.14
CA VAL A 18 7.40 -6.79 -0.92
C VAL A 18 8.23 -6.65 -2.19
N TRP A 19 8.00 -7.47 -3.22
CA TRP A 19 8.68 -7.26 -4.51
C TRP A 19 8.36 -5.87 -5.13
N LEU A 20 7.23 -5.26 -4.76
CA LEU A 20 6.87 -3.90 -5.19
C LEU A 20 7.85 -2.84 -4.69
N THR A 21 8.54 -3.08 -3.57
CA THR A 21 9.58 -2.18 -3.06
C THR A 21 10.71 -2.00 -4.09
N ALA A 22 11.02 -3.03 -4.87
CA ALA A 22 12.01 -2.94 -5.94
C ALA A 22 11.55 -2.00 -7.07
N LEU A 23 10.24 -1.96 -7.38
CA LEU A 23 9.70 -1.03 -8.39
C LEU A 23 9.81 0.42 -7.94
N ILE A 24 9.48 0.69 -6.67
CA ILE A 24 9.59 2.03 -6.09
C ILE A 24 11.07 2.46 -6.11
N ARG A 25 11.98 1.59 -5.67
CA ARG A 25 13.44 1.82 -5.72
C ARG A 25 13.97 2.09 -7.11
N ALA A 26 13.48 1.37 -8.11
CA ALA A 26 13.85 1.58 -9.50
C ALA A 26 13.27 2.88 -10.11
N SER A 27 12.39 3.58 -9.39
CA SER A 27 11.63 4.74 -9.86
C SER A 27 11.84 5.95 -8.94
N PRO A 28 13.03 6.57 -8.94
CA PRO A 28 13.37 7.67 -8.03
C PRO A 28 12.52 8.93 -8.22
N CYS A 29 11.88 9.08 -9.39
CA CYS A 29 11.01 10.20 -9.73
C CYS A 29 9.52 9.91 -9.52
N LEU A 30 9.18 8.78 -8.90
CA LEU A 30 7.81 8.38 -8.64
C LEU A 30 7.17 9.34 -7.64
N GLU A 31 6.06 9.94 -8.04
CA GLU A 31 5.25 10.86 -7.25
C GLU A 31 4.01 10.14 -6.70
N GLU A 32 3.32 9.37 -7.56
CA GLU A 32 2.13 8.62 -7.19
C GLU A 32 2.30 7.11 -7.38
N PHE A 33 1.92 6.33 -6.37
CA PHE A 33 1.83 4.87 -6.48
C PHE A 33 0.43 4.39 -6.08
N ASP A 34 -0.24 3.68 -6.99
CA ASP A 34 -1.59 3.17 -6.83
C ASP A 34 -1.61 1.65 -7.01
N LEU A 35 -1.78 0.92 -5.91
CA LEU A 35 -1.83 -0.53 -5.88
C LEU A 35 -3.29 -0.99 -5.79
N HIS A 36 -3.74 -1.72 -6.81
CA HIS A 36 -5.05 -2.35 -6.87
C HIS A 36 -4.89 -3.85 -6.73
N TYR A 37 -5.31 -4.40 -5.60
CA TYR A 37 -5.32 -5.85 -5.40
C TYR A 37 -6.65 -6.44 -5.86
N GLY A 38 -6.59 -7.30 -6.88
CA GLY A 38 -7.74 -7.85 -7.61
C GLY A 38 -8.67 -8.70 -6.73
N GLN A 39 -9.94 -8.29 -6.67
CA GLN A 39 -11.00 -8.85 -5.81
C GLN A 39 -11.68 -10.13 -6.34
N PHE A 40 -11.19 -10.79 -7.39
CA PHE A 40 -12.01 -11.83 -8.03
C PHE A 40 -12.08 -13.18 -7.28
N LYS A 41 -11.09 -13.57 -6.46
CA LYS A 41 -11.14 -14.83 -5.63
C LYS A 41 -10.27 -14.81 -4.36
N TRP A 42 -10.02 -13.63 -3.79
CA TRP A 42 -9.15 -13.35 -2.62
C TRP A 42 -9.42 -14.18 -1.36
N TYR A 43 -10.66 -14.61 -1.07
CA TYR A 43 -10.97 -15.48 0.08
C TYR A 43 -10.58 -16.96 -0.13
N GLN A 44 -10.24 -17.36 -1.36
CA GLN A 44 -9.99 -18.76 -1.72
C GLN A 44 -8.50 -19.11 -1.84
N LEU A 45 -7.60 -18.12 -1.80
CA LEU A 45 -6.17 -18.32 -1.94
C LEU A 45 -5.44 -17.79 -0.70
N PRO A 46 -4.99 -18.66 0.22
CA PRO A 46 -4.10 -18.26 1.31
C PRO A 46 -2.88 -17.54 0.73
N ARG A 47 -2.54 -16.37 1.26
CA ARG A 47 -1.32 -15.67 0.86
C ARG A 47 -0.12 -16.45 1.38
N GLU A 48 0.81 -16.79 0.50
CA GLU A 48 2.12 -17.23 0.98
C GLU A 48 2.81 -16.04 1.67
N TYR A 49 2.97 -16.13 2.98
CA TYR A 49 3.85 -15.23 3.70
C TYR A 49 5.27 -15.74 3.55
N ARG A 50 6.09 -14.98 2.81
CA ARG A 50 7.53 -15.14 2.83
C ARG A 50 8.09 -13.82 3.37
N PRO A 51 8.71 -13.82 4.57
CA PRO A 51 9.28 -12.61 5.11
C PRO A 51 10.28 -12.04 4.11
N ALA A 52 10.25 -10.74 3.87
CA ALA A 52 11.26 -10.16 3.02
C ALA A 52 12.62 -10.25 3.70
N LYS A 53 13.63 -10.65 2.93
CA LYS A 53 15.01 -10.53 3.38
C LYS A 53 15.35 -9.03 3.39
N ASN A 54 15.36 -8.44 4.59
CA ASN A 54 15.86 -7.10 4.91
C ASN A 54 15.67 -6.08 3.78
N PRO A 55 14.48 -5.46 3.66
CA PRO A 55 14.28 -4.42 2.65
C PRO A 55 15.30 -3.31 2.89
N ILE A 56 16.12 -3.05 1.87
CA ILE A 56 17.11 -1.97 1.90
C ILE A 56 16.35 -0.66 2.10
N ARG A 57 16.65 0.03 3.21
CA ARG A 57 16.04 1.31 3.55
C ARG A 57 16.65 2.40 2.68
N ILE A 58 15.91 2.82 1.65
CA ILE A 58 16.32 3.90 0.75
C ILE A 58 15.26 4.99 0.82
N PRO A 59 15.60 6.19 1.32
CA PRO A 59 14.67 7.31 1.32
C PRO A 59 14.18 7.66 -0.09
N HIS A 60 12.86 7.70 -0.23
CA HIS A 60 12.14 8.13 -1.41
C HIS A 60 11.69 9.58 -1.23
N HIS A 61 12.32 10.49 -1.97
CA HIS A 61 12.14 11.94 -1.82
C HIS A 61 11.06 12.55 -2.69
N ARG A 62 10.32 11.75 -3.46
CA ARG A 62 9.33 12.28 -4.42
C ARG A 62 7.95 11.65 -4.30
N LEU A 63 7.83 10.48 -3.67
CA LEU A 63 6.55 9.80 -3.54
C LEU A 63 5.67 10.54 -2.51
N ASN A 64 4.68 11.27 -3.01
CA ASN A 64 3.78 12.10 -2.21
C ASN A 64 2.41 11.43 -1.99
N VAL A 65 1.99 10.54 -2.89
CA VAL A 65 0.69 9.85 -2.79
C VAL A 65 0.88 8.34 -2.93
N PHE A 66 0.43 7.61 -1.92
CA PHE A 66 0.28 6.17 -1.98
C PHE A 66 -1.19 5.77 -1.79
N LYS A 67 -1.66 4.87 -2.65
CA LYS A 67 -3.00 4.30 -2.58
C LYS A 67 -2.91 2.79 -2.61
N PHE A 68 -3.70 2.15 -1.75
CA PHE A 68 -3.82 0.70 -1.70
C PHE A 68 -5.29 0.29 -1.62
N SER A 69 -5.80 -0.23 -2.73
CA SER A 69 -7.15 -0.80 -2.84
C SER A 69 -7.11 -2.31 -2.63
N GLY A 70 -8.01 -2.84 -1.79
CA GLY A 70 -8.11 -4.27 -1.50
C GLY A 70 -7.23 -4.74 -0.34
N TYR A 71 -6.98 -3.87 0.64
CA TYR A 71 -6.33 -4.24 1.89
C TYR A 71 -7.15 -5.29 2.66
N TYR A 72 -6.48 -6.37 3.05
CA TYR A 72 -7.09 -7.51 3.77
C TYR A 72 -6.47 -7.73 5.17
N GLY A 73 -5.55 -6.86 5.59
CA GLY A 73 -4.92 -6.95 6.91
C GLY A 73 -4.03 -8.18 7.10
N SER A 74 -3.45 -8.70 6.02
CA SER A 74 -2.44 -9.75 6.10
C SER A 74 -1.07 -9.18 6.48
N LYS A 75 -0.14 -10.05 6.94
CA LYS A 75 1.24 -9.63 7.21
C LYS A 75 1.95 -9.04 5.99
N ASN A 76 1.64 -9.53 4.79
CA ASN A 76 2.17 -8.98 3.53
C ASN A 76 1.70 -7.53 3.28
N ASP A 77 0.46 -7.21 3.68
CA ASP A 77 -0.04 -5.84 3.62
C ASP A 77 0.74 -4.96 4.60
N ASP A 78 0.83 -5.41 5.86
CA ASP A 78 1.51 -4.69 6.93
C ASP A 78 2.98 -4.37 6.57
N GLU A 79 3.69 -5.32 5.96
CA GLU A 79 5.10 -5.17 5.58
C GLU A 79 5.29 -4.15 4.45
N LEU A 80 4.42 -4.17 3.43
CA LEU A 80 4.43 -3.13 2.39
C LEU A 80 4.11 -1.75 3.00
N LEU A 81 3.10 -1.67 3.85
CA LEU A 81 2.67 -0.42 4.46
C LEU A 81 3.75 0.17 5.37
N GLY A 82 4.43 -0.68 6.15
CA GLY A 82 5.59 -0.29 6.94
C GLY A 82 6.73 0.25 6.06
N TYR A 83 7.04 -0.44 4.96
CA TYR A 83 8.06 0.04 4.01
C TYR A 83 7.73 1.44 3.47
N ILE A 84 6.48 1.68 3.06
CA ILE A 84 6.08 2.99 2.52
C ILE A 84 6.27 4.09 3.57
N LEU A 85 5.78 3.89 4.79
CA LEU A 85 5.89 4.89 5.85
C LEU A 85 7.35 5.13 6.28
N GLU A 86 8.17 4.09 6.33
CA GLU A 86 9.59 4.23 6.72
C GLU A 86 10.44 4.90 5.64
N ASN A 87 10.15 4.69 4.36
CA ASN A 87 11.03 5.10 3.27
C ASN A 87 10.55 6.34 2.52
N CYS A 88 9.24 6.63 2.48
CA CYS A 88 8.71 7.73 1.67
C CYS A 88 8.58 9.00 2.51
N VAL A 89 9.67 9.76 2.59
CA VAL A 89 9.83 10.87 3.54
C VAL A 89 9.01 12.12 3.20
N VAL A 90 8.54 12.25 1.96
CA VAL A 90 7.71 13.38 1.49
C VAL A 90 6.25 12.96 1.28
N LEU A 91 5.85 11.83 1.85
CA LEU A 91 4.49 11.32 1.70
C LEU A 91 3.50 12.33 2.29
N GLU A 92 2.49 12.71 1.52
CA GLU A 92 1.44 13.64 1.96
C GLU A 92 0.10 12.91 2.11
N LYS A 93 -0.17 11.92 1.25
CA LYS A 93 -1.44 11.20 1.24
C LYS A 93 -1.22 9.71 1.28
N TYR A 94 -1.87 9.07 2.24
CA TYR A 94 -1.80 7.64 2.48
C TYR A 94 -3.20 7.05 2.52
N LYS A 95 -3.62 6.44 1.41
CA LYS A 95 -5.02 6.03 1.20
C LYS A 95 -5.14 4.51 1.17
N ILE A 96 -5.91 3.96 2.09
CA ILE A 96 -6.31 2.55 2.07
C ILE A 96 -7.78 2.49 1.66
N LEU A 97 -8.05 1.93 0.50
CA LEU A 97 -9.35 1.94 -0.16
C LEU A 97 -9.90 0.52 -0.29
N ASP A 98 -11.21 0.43 -0.50
CA ASP A 98 -11.93 -0.83 -0.66
C ASP A 98 -11.58 -1.85 0.44
N VAL A 99 -11.42 -1.35 1.66
CA VAL A 99 -11.05 -2.16 2.80
C VAL A 99 -12.19 -3.11 3.13
N GLU A 100 -11.86 -4.38 3.29
CA GLU A 100 -12.82 -5.36 3.79
C GLU A 100 -13.26 -4.96 5.20
N ARG A 101 -14.57 -5.08 5.49
CA ARG A 101 -15.17 -4.52 6.70
C ARG A 101 -14.52 -5.08 7.98
N SER A 102 -14.19 -6.38 8.01
CA SER A 102 -13.49 -7.00 9.15
C SER A 102 -12.03 -6.55 9.28
N ALA A 103 -11.37 -6.18 8.17
CA ALA A 103 -10.00 -5.66 8.17
C ALA A 103 -9.90 -4.16 8.53
N ARG A 104 -11.00 -3.41 8.50
CA ARG A 104 -11.01 -1.95 8.72
C ARG A 104 -10.51 -1.54 10.10
N ASN A 105 -11.01 -2.17 11.16
CA ASN A 105 -10.62 -1.81 12.52
C ASN A 105 -9.13 -2.10 12.74
N LYS A 106 -8.67 -3.24 12.23
CA LYS A 106 -7.25 -3.62 12.24
C LYS A 106 -6.37 -2.62 11.47
N ALA A 107 -6.80 -2.17 10.29
CA ALA A 107 -6.11 -1.11 9.55
C ALA A 107 -6.00 0.16 10.39
N LYS A 108 -7.10 0.59 11.00
CA LYS A 108 -7.16 1.81 11.80
C LYS A 108 -6.22 1.72 13.00
N GLU A 109 -6.32 0.66 13.80
CA GLU A 109 -5.51 0.45 15.00
C GLU A 109 -4.01 0.39 14.70
N LYS A 110 -3.62 -0.21 13.58
CA LYS A 110 -2.20 -0.31 13.19
C LYS A 110 -1.65 0.95 12.55
N LEU A 111 -2.41 1.59 11.66
CA LEU A 111 -1.88 2.68 10.83
C LEU A 111 -1.94 4.03 11.56
N GLN A 112 -3.02 4.32 12.30
CA GLN A 112 -3.14 5.60 13.00
C GLN A 112 -1.94 5.96 13.89
N PRO A 113 -1.38 5.06 14.72
CA PRO A 113 -0.23 5.40 15.55
C PRO A 113 1.09 5.52 14.77
N CYS A 114 1.18 4.93 13.58
CA CYS A 114 2.41 4.88 12.78
C CYS A 114 2.48 5.99 11.72
N VAL A 115 1.36 6.62 11.38
CA VAL A 115 1.32 7.65 10.35
C VAL A 115 1.80 8.99 10.92
N PRO A 116 2.82 9.65 10.32
CA PRO A 116 3.27 10.95 10.77
C PRO A 116 2.18 12.03 10.65
N HIS A 117 2.21 13.02 11.54
CA HIS A 117 1.20 14.09 11.62
C HIS A 117 0.96 14.88 10.31
N HIS A 118 1.96 14.98 9.44
CA HIS A 118 1.86 15.70 8.16
C HIS A 118 1.19 14.87 7.05
N VAL A 119 0.96 13.58 7.28
CA VAL A 119 0.39 12.66 6.28
C VAL A 119 -1.11 12.53 6.49
N GLU A 120 -1.88 12.81 5.45
CA GLU A 120 -3.33 12.56 5.40
C GLU A 120 -3.61 11.06 5.24
N LEU A 121 -3.98 10.38 6.34
CA LEU A 121 -4.46 9.00 6.32
C LEU A 121 -5.95 8.95 6.00
N VAL A 122 -6.30 8.27 4.91
CA VAL A 122 -7.68 8.00 4.51
C VAL A 122 -7.92 6.50 4.46
N ILE A 123 -8.85 5.99 5.27
CA ILE A 123 -9.26 4.58 5.25
C ILE A 123 -10.74 4.52 4.87
N LEU A 124 -11.04 3.97 3.69
CA LEU A 124 -12.41 3.83 3.17
C LEU A 124 -12.75 2.34 3.01
N ASP A 125 -13.87 1.93 3.61
CA ASP A 125 -14.45 0.62 3.36
C ASP A 125 -15.14 0.57 2.00
N ARG A 126 -15.32 -0.65 1.49
CA ARG A 126 -16.10 -0.91 0.29
C ARG A 126 -17.58 -0.63 0.57
N GLY A 127 -17.99 0.64 0.55
CA GLY A 127 -19.23 1.03 1.21
C GLY A 127 -19.70 2.47 1.04
N ARG A 128 -19.48 3.11 -0.11
CA ARG A 128 -20.39 4.11 -0.70
C ARG A 128 -19.99 4.33 -2.15
N ARG A 129 -20.67 3.66 -3.07
CA ARG A 129 -20.88 4.26 -4.39
C ARG A 129 -21.74 5.48 -4.10
N GLU A 130 -21.21 6.68 -4.28
CA GLU A 130 -22.07 7.84 -4.50
C GLU A 130 -22.84 7.55 -5.79
N HIS A 131 -24.03 6.97 -5.64
CA HIS A 131 -25.04 7.00 -6.68
C HIS A 131 -25.46 8.47 -6.79
N ARG A 132 -24.95 9.15 -7.81
CA ARG A 132 -25.57 10.35 -8.37
C ARG A 132 -26.55 9.91 -9.46
#